data_AF-A0AAD5S5X1-F1
#
_entry.id   AF-A0AAD5S5X1-F1
#
_cell.length_a   1.000
_cell.length_b   1.000
_cell.length_c   1.000
_cell.angle_alpha   90.00
_cell.angle_beta   90.00
_cell.angle_gamma   90.00
#
_symmetry.space_group_name_H-M   'P 1'
#
loop_
_entity.id
_entity.type
_entity.pdbx_description
1 polymer ?
#
loop_
_entity_poly.entity_id
_entity_poly.type
_entity_poly.pdbx_seq_one_letter_code
_entity_poly.pdbx_strand_id
1 'polypeptide(L)' 'MQYARQHGQGSAGVDYHDVAAALRGVTDLRGVKEQMEWLCGEGHLYSTVDDDHYKCT' A
#
# COMPACT_ATOMS: atom_id res chain seq x y z
N MET A 1 23.94 -1.45 7.37
CA MET A 1 22.57 -1.83 6.94
C MET A 1 21.64 -0.68 7.28
N GLN A 2 21.26 0.14 6.29
CA GLN A 2 20.34 1.26 6.48
C GLN A 2 19.00 0.87 5.87
N TYR A 3 18.04 0.48 6.72
CA TYR A 3 16.63 0.36 6.36
C TYR A 3 15.95 1.72 6.55
N ALA A 4 16.44 2.77 5.87
CA ALA A 4 15.80 4.07 5.90
C ALA A 4 14.54 4.02 5.04
N ARG A 5 13.45 3.58 5.68
CA ARG A 5 12.06 3.66 5.22
C ARG A 5 11.76 5.04 4.63
N GLN A 6 11.74 5.14 3.31
CA GLN A 6 10.92 6.15 2.64
C GLN A 6 9.52 5.56 2.53
N HIS A 7 8.77 5.60 3.64
CA HIS A 7 7.32 5.48 3.53
C HIS A 7 6.85 6.62 2.63
N GLY A 8 6.19 6.31 1.51
CA GLY A 8 5.83 7.24 0.45
C GLY A 8 5.23 8.57 0.91
N GLN A 9 6.09 9.54 1.22
CA GLN A 9 5.74 10.93 1.51
C GLN A 9 5.78 11.79 0.22
N GLY A 10 5.51 11.17 -0.92
CA GLY A 10 5.42 11.83 -2.23
C GLY A 10 3.98 11.98 -2.72
N SER A 11 3.81 12.69 -3.83
CA SER A 11 2.54 12.69 -4.58
C SER A 11 2.09 11.28 -4.98
N ALA A 12 3.03 10.33 -5.05
CA ALA A 12 2.85 8.95 -5.46
C ALA A 12 2.20 8.01 -4.45
N GLY A 13 2.00 8.35 -3.16
CA GLY A 13 1.34 7.42 -2.23
C GLY A 13 2.21 6.25 -1.77
N VAL A 14 1.58 5.20 -1.23
CA VAL A 14 2.26 4.03 -0.65
C VAL A 14 2.03 2.79 -1.51
N ASP A 15 3.12 2.10 -1.85
CA ASP A 15 3.10 0.84 -2.58
C ASP A 15 2.65 -0.33 -1.68
N TYR A 16 1.83 -1.24 -2.20
CA TYR A 16 1.28 -2.34 -1.41
C TYR A 16 2.35 -3.37 -0.94
N HIS A 17 3.51 -3.45 -1.57
CA HIS A 17 4.64 -4.26 -1.12
C HIS A 17 5.25 -3.70 0.17
N ASP A 18 5.33 -2.37 0.31
CA ASP A 18 5.78 -1.73 1.55
C ASP A 18 4.79 -2.00 2.69
N VAL A 19 3.49 -2.03 2.39
CA VAL A 19 2.47 -2.42 3.36
C VAL A 19 2.63 -3.88 3.76
N ALA A 20 2.84 -4.79 2.81
CA ALA A 20 3.10 -6.20 3.10
C ALA A 20 4.34 -6.40 3.98
N ALA A 21 5.42 -5.65 3.71
CA ALA A 21 6.62 -5.66 4.53
C ALA A 21 6.35 -5.12 5.94
N ALA A 22 5.52 -4.09 6.08
CA ALA A 22 5.12 -3.52 7.37
C ALA A 22 4.24 -4.48 8.19
N LEU A 23 3.40 -5.28 7.53
CA LEU A 23 2.55 -6.29 8.14
C LEU A 23 3.32 -7.55 8.59
N ARG A 24 4.63 -7.66 8.34
CA ARG A 24 5.54 -8.70 8.86
C ARG A 24 4.99 -10.14 8.74
N GLY A 25 4.32 -10.45 7.64
CA GLY A 25 3.82 -11.80 7.35
C GLY A 25 2.46 -12.14 7.95
N VAL A 26 1.66 -11.15 8.39
CA VAL A 26 0.24 -11.35 8.75
C VAL A 26 -0.57 -11.92 7.58
N THR A 27 -0.22 -11.57 6.36
CA THR A 27 -0.83 -12.09 5.13
C THR A 27 0.19 -12.12 3.98
N ASP A 28 -0.12 -12.85 2.92
CA ASP A 28 0.69 -12.88 1.69
C ASP A 28 0.46 -11.63 0.84
N LEU A 29 1.35 -11.39 -0.14
CA LEU A 29 1.26 -10.21 -1.02
C LEU A 29 -0.10 -10.12 -1.74
N ARG A 30 -0.65 -11.28 -2.13
CA ARG A 30 -1.96 -11.34 -2.77
C ARG A 30 -3.06 -10.88 -1.83
N GLY A 31 -3.06 -11.36 -0.58
CA GLY A 31 -4.02 -10.94 0.42
C GLY A 31 -3.91 -9.45 0.74
N VAL A 32 -2.70 -8.87 0.76
CA VAL A 32 -2.56 -7.41 0.90
C VAL A 32 -3.22 -6.69 -0.28
N LYS A 33 -2.95 -7.12 -1.52
CA LYS A 33 -3.52 -6.50 -2.72
C LYS A 33 -5.06 -6.58 -2.73
N GLU A 34 -5.62 -7.75 -2.44
CA GLU A 34 -7.07 -7.95 -2.35
C GLU A 34 -7.72 -7.01 -1.30
N GLN A 35 -7.07 -6.81 -0.15
CA GLN A 35 -7.58 -5.89 0.87
C GLN A 35 -7.45 -4.41 0.45
N MET A 36 -6.38 -4.04 -0.25
CA MET A 36 -6.22 -2.67 -0.79
C MET A 36 -7.29 -2.36 -1.83
N GLU A 37 -7.54 -3.28 -2.77
CA GLU A 37 -8.59 -3.16 -3.77
C GLU A 37 -9.99 -3.07 -3.12
N TRP A 38 -10.24 -3.85 -2.08
CA TRP A 38 -11.48 -3.77 -1.30
C TRP A 38 -11.66 -2.39 -0.63
N LEU A 39 -10.61 -1.89 0.04
CA LEU A 39 -10.61 -0.56 0.67
C LEU A 39 -10.79 0.58 -0.35
N CYS A 40 -10.26 0.41 -1.57
CA CYS A 40 -10.55 1.32 -2.68
C CYS A 40 -12.01 1.27 -3.11
N GLY A 41 -12.59 0.08 -3.22
CA GLY A 41 -14.01 -0.09 -3.56
C GLY A 41 -14.96 0.54 -2.54
N GLU A 42 -14.59 0.50 -1.26
CA GLU A 42 -15.32 1.18 -0.16
C GLU A 42 -15.10 2.70 -0.13
N GLY A 43 -14.15 3.24 -0.90
CA GLY A 43 -13.81 4.66 -0.93
C GLY A 43 -12.89 5.12 0.22
N HIS A 44 -12.31 4.19 0.97
CA HIS A 44 -11.31 4.50 2.00
C HIS A 44 -9.94 4.84 1.39
N LEU A 45 -9.62 4.23 0.26
CA LEU A 45 -8.39 4.46 -0.50
C LEU A 45 -8.72 4.89 -1.94
N TYR A 46 -7.75 5.52 -2.57
CA TYR A 46 -7.72 5.71 -4.02
C TYR A 46 -6.31 5.44 -4.55
N SER A 47 -6.23 4.87 -5.76
CA SER A 47 -4.97 4.70 -6.48
C SER A 47 -4.48 6.04 -7.02
N THR A 48 -3.16 6.20 -7.13
CA THR A 48 -2.54 7.49 -7.45
C THR A 48 -1.83 7.48 -8.80
N VAL A 49 -0.52 7.25 -8.80
CA VAL A 49 0.33 7.26 -10.00
C VAL A 49 0.17 5.99 -10.84
N ASP A 50 -0.19 4.89 -10.19
CA ASP A 50 -0.50 3.60 -10.79
C ASP A 50 -1.44 2.80 -9.86
N ASP A 51 -1.78 1.59 -10.30
CA ASP A 51 -2.71 0.67 -9.62
C ASP A 51 -2.12 0.00 -8.37
N ASP A 52 -0.84 0.19 -8.08
CA ASP A 52 -0.13 -0.43 -6.96
C ASP A 52 0.18 0.57 -5.84
N HIS A 53 -0.04 1.87 -6.09
CA HIS A 53 0.17 2.96 -5.14
C HIS A 53 -1.11 3.62 -4.64
N TYR A 54 -1.30 3.63 -3.32
CA TYR A 54 -2.54 4.03 -2.65
C TYR A 54 -2.37 5.23 -1.72
N LYS A 55 -3.45 6.01 -1.56
CA LYS A 55 -3.61 7.05 -0.53
C LYS A 55 -5.00 6.97 0.10
N CYS A 56 -5.11 7.44 1.34
CA CYS A 56 -6.42 7.66 1.97
C CYS A 56 -7.11 8.88 1.38
N THR A 57 -8.42 8.76 1.17
CA THR A 57 -9.34 9.83 0.76
C THR A 57 -9.37 10.99 1.75
#